data_AF-A0A0J1PKY0-F1
#
_entry.id   AF-A0A0J1PKY0-F1
#
_cell.length_a   1.000
_cell.length_b   1.000
_cell.length_c   1.000
_cell.angle_alpha   90.00
_cell.angle_beta   90.00
_cell.angle_gamma   90.00
#
_symmetry.space_group_name_H-M   'P 1'
#
loop_
_entity.id
_entity.type
_entity.pdbx_description
1 polymer ?
#
loop_
_entity_poly.entity_id
_entity_poly.type
_entity_poly.pdbx_seq_one_letter_code
_entity_poly.pdbx_strand_id
1 'polypeptide(L)' 'MRELRDDSLIDMKFMMGDAGFTDRYFYKQIQKGNLPPPIKYGRSSRWLYADYLKWKNHALPPVENAS' A
#
# COMPACT_ATOMS: atom_id res chain seq x y z
N MET A 1 -5.98 -16.86 -10.30
CA MET A 1 -5.54 -15.57 -9.75
C MET A 1 -5.24 -15.82 -8.28
N ARG A 2 -4.06 -15.43 -7.76
CA ARG A 2 -3.72 -15.68 -6.35
C ARG A 2 -4.52 -14.70 -5.49
N GLU A 3 -5.31 -15.21 -4.54
CA GLU A 3 -6.05 -14.38 -3.60
C GLU A 3 -5.08 -13.66 -2.65
N LEU A 4 -5.30 -12.36 -2.44
CA LEU A 4 -4.55 -11.59 -1.45
C LEU A 4 -5.24 -11.73 -0.09
N ARG A 5 -4.43 -12.00 0.92
CA ARG A 5 -4.81 -12.08 2.32
C ARG A 5 -4.06 -11.01 3.09
N ASP A 6 -4.49 -10.73 4.31
CA ASP A 6 -3.90 -9.71 5.19
C ASP A 6 -2.38 -9.89 5.38
N ASP A 7 -1.91 -11.15 5.41
CA ASP A 7 -0.51 -11.54 5.55
C ASP A 7 0.28 -11.59 4.23
N SER A 8 -0.36 -11.29 3.11
CA SER A 8 0.29 -11.25 1.80
C SER A 8 1.26 -10.08 1.70
N LEU A 9 2.41 -10.33 1.04
CA LEU A 9 3.42 -9.31 0.79
C LEU A 9 3.24 -8.70 -0.61
N ILE A 10 3.01 -7.40 -0.65
CA ILE A 10 2.89 -6.60 -1.88
C ILE A 10 4.14 -5.75 -2.10
N ASP A 11 4.37 -5.26 -3.32
CA ASP A 11 5.39 -4.26 -3.61
C ASP A 11 4.81 -2.90 -4.02
N MET A 12 5.73 -1.95 -4.19
CA MET A 12 5.45 -0.62 -4.70
C MET A 12 4.66 -0.65 -6.02
N LYS A 13 4.98 -1.57 -6.95
CA LYS A 13 4.28 -1.61 -8.24
C LYS A 13 2.82 -1.99 -8.07
N PHE A 14 2.52 -2.95 -7.19
CA PHE A 14 1.14 -3.27 -6.81
C PHE A 14 0.43 -2.04 -6.23
N MET A 15 1.02 -1.37 -5.23
CA MET A 15 0.39 -0.23 -4.57
C MET A 15 0.12 0.94 -5.55
N MET A 16 1.04 1.21 -6.47
CA MET A 16 0.87 2.21 -7.52
C MET A 16 -0.29 1.86 -8.47
N GLY A 17 -0.38 0.60 -8.88
CA GLY A 17 -1.48 0.13 -9.74
C GLY A 17 -2.84 0.19 -9.06
N ASP A 18 -2.90 -0.14 -7.77
CA ASP A 18 -4.15 -0.20 -7.01
C ASP A 18 -4.64 1.18 -6.51
N ALA A 19 -3.75 2.07 -6.06
CA ALA A 19 -4.13 3.39 -5.56
C ALA A 19 -4.03 4.52 -6.59
N GLY A 20 -3.42 4.28 -7.76
CA GLY A 20 -3.23 5.30 -8.80
C GLY A 20 -2.22 6.40 -8.46
N PHE A 21 -1.38 6.21 -7.44
CA PHE A 21 -0.34 7.16 -7.05
C PHE A 21 1.06 6.73 -7.52
N THR A 22 2.01 7.67 -7.54
CA THR A 22 3.41 7.40 -7.87
C THR A 22 4.19 6.88 -6.66
N ASP A 23 5.32 6.22 -6.92
CA ASP A 23 6.28 5.81 -5.89
C ASP A 23 6.72 6.97 -4.99
N ARG A 24 6.94 8.16 -5.57
CA ARG A 24 7.28 9.38 -4.84
C ARG A 24 6.21 9.75 -3.81
N TYR A 25 4.93 9.55 -4.13
CA TYR A 25 3.86 9.81 -3.19
C TYR A 25 3.90 8.84 -2.01
N PHE A 26 4.09 7.54 -2.27
CA PHE A 26 4.24 6.54 -1.21
C PHE A 26 5.45 6.82 -0.31
N TYR A 27 6.60 7.19 -0.87
CA TYR A 27 7.76 7.59 -0.06
C TYR A 27 7.46 8.80 0.83
N LYS A 28 6.66 9.78 0.37
CA LYS A 28 6.20 10.88 1.24
C LYS A 28 5.27 10.40 2.35
N GLN A 29 4.40 9.41 2.10
CA GLN A 29 3.54 8.84 3.15
C GLN A 29 4.37 8.11 4.20
N ILE A 30 5.44 7.42 3.79
CA ILE A 30 6.39 6.78 4.70
C ILE A 30 7.13 7.84 5.55
N GLN A 31 7.61 8.92 4.93
CA GLN A 31 8.26 10.03 5.64
C GLN A 31 7.33 10.71 6.66
N LYS A 32 6.04 10.79 6.36
CA LYS A 32 5.02 11.35 7.27
C LYS A 32 4.57 10.38 8.37
N GLY A 33 4.98 9.11 8.31
CA GLY A 33 4.53 8.07 9.24
C GLY A 33 3.12 7.51 8.96
N ASN A 34 2.50 7.88 7.84
CA ASN A 34 1.15 7.42 7.48
C ASN A 34 1.16 5.99 6.92
N LEU A 35 2.23 5.61 6.21
CA LEU A 35 2.46 4.26 5.69
C LEU A 35 3.72 3.71 6.37
N PRO A 36 3.74 2.45 6.85
CA PRO A 36 4.94 1.89 7.46
C PRO A 36 6.09 1.77 6.44
N PRO A 37 7.35 1.79 6.92
CA PRO A 37 8.49 1.49 6.06
C PRO A 37 8.43 0.05 5.54
N PRO A 38 9.05 -0.25 4.38
CA PRO A 38 9.03 -1.59 3.83
C PRO A 38 9.83 -2.59 4.68
N ILE A 39 9.35 -3.82 4.70
CA ILE A 39 10.14 -5.00 5.04
C ILE A 39 11.13 -5.26 3.90
N LYS A 40 12.43 -5.33 4.24
CA LYS A 40 13.50 -5.53 3.25
C LYS A 40 13.85 -7.01 3.13
N TYR A 41 13.80 -7.52 1.90
CA TYR A 41 14.35 -8.82 1.51
C TYR A 41 15.44 -8.58 0.46
N GLY A 42 16.65 -8.29 0.93
CA GLY A 42 17.73 -7.79 0.08
C GLY A 42 17.36 -6.48 -0.59
N ARG A 43 17.37 -6.45 -1.94
CA ARG A 43 16.99 -5.27 -2.72
C ARG A 43 15.46 -5.09 -2.83
N SER A 44 14.68 -6.11 -2.48
CA SER A 44 13.23 -6.08 -2.55
C SER A 44 12.64 -5.40 -1.33
N SER A 45 11.70 -4.49 -1.57
CA SER A 45 10.91 -3.81 -0.54
C SER A 45 9.49 -4.35 -0.60
N ARG A 46 8.98 -4.84 0.53
CA ARG A 46 7.64 -5.43 0.65
C ARG A 46 6.85 -4.77 1.77
N TRP A 47 5.54 -4.79 1.66
CA TRP A 47 4.60 -4.35 2.68
C TRP A 47 3.57 -5.46 2.92
N LEU A 48 3.08 -5.58 4.15
CA LEU A 48 1.90 -6.40 4.42
C LEU A 48 0.70 -5.75 3.76
N TYR A 49 -0.14 -6.57 3.15
CA TYR A 49 -1.36 -6.12 2.50
C TYR A 49 -2.31 -5.44 3.51
N ALA A 50 -2.41 -5.97 4.74
CA ALA A 50 -3.20 -5.34 5.81
C ALA A 50 -2.75 -3.91 6.15
N ASP A 51 -1.44 -3.67 6.26
CA ASP A 51 -0.91 -2.32 6.53
C ASP A 51 -1.23 -1.34 5.41
N TYR A 52 -1.12 -1.83 4.17
CA TYR A 52 -1.51 -1.07 3.00
C TYR A 52 -3.01 -0.75 2.98
N LEU A 53 -3.88 -1.72 3.27
CA LEU A 53 -5.32 -1.51 3.36
C LEU A 53 -5.68 -0.48 4.45
N LYS A 54 -5.04 -0.58 5.62
CA LYS A 54 -5.22 0.39 6.71
C LYS A 54 -4.84 1.80 6.28
N TRP A 55 -3.70 1.94 5.61
CA TRP A 55 -3.28 3.21 5.02
C TRP A 55 -4.29 3.69 3.97
N LYS A 56 -4.73 2.82 3.05
CA LYS A 56 -5.66 3.14 1.96
C LYS A 56 -6.99 3.67 2.49
N ASN A 57 -7.55 3.01 3.50
CA ASN A 57 -8.80 3.42 4.15
C ASN A 57 -8.72 4.79 4.85
N HIS A 58 -7.52 5.21 5.26
CA HIS A 58 -7.30 6.53 5.85
C HIS A 58 -6.93 7.60 4.80
N ALA A 59 -6.18 7.21 3.77
CA ALA A 59 -5.66 8.12 2.76
C ALA A 59 -6.67 8.44 1.65
N LEU A 60 -7.60 7.53 1.39
CA LEU A 60 -8.68 7.69 0.43
C LEU A 60 -9.99 7.79 1.19
N PRO A 61 -10.92 8.65 0.75
CA PRO A 61 -12.28 8.61 1.29
C PRO A 61 -12.86 7.20 1.13
N PRO A 62 -13.73 6.75 2.04
CA PRO A 62 -14.54 5.56 1.80
C PRO A 62 -15.19 5.73 0.44
N VAL A 63 -15.13 4.70 -0.41
CA VAL A 63 -15.89 4.67 -1.65
C VAL A 63 -17.36 4.51 -1.24
N GLU A 64 -18.00 5.57 -0.76
CA GLU A 64 -19.44 5.65 -0.66
C GLU A 64 -19.98 5.98 -2.06
N ASN A 65 -20.70 5.00 -2.61
CA ASN A 65 -21.54 5.07 -3.82
C ASN A 65 -20.78 5.04 -5.15
N ALA A 66 -20.38 3.83 -5.57
CA ALA A 66 -20.61 3.43 -6.95
C ALA A 66 -21.98 2.74 -6.99
N SER A 67 -23.02 3.54 -7.24
CA SER A 67 -24.35 3.08 -7.64
C SER A 67 -24.29 2.25 -8.92
#